data_AF-A0A5Q4GL03-F1
#
_entry.id   AF-A0A5Q4GL03-F1
#
_cell.length_a   1.000
_cell.length_b   1.000
_cell.length_c   1.000
_cell.angle_alpha   90.00
_cell.angle_beta   90.00
_cell.angle_gamma   90.00
#
_symmetry.space_group_name_H-M   'P 1'
#
loop_
_entity.id
_entity.type
_entity.pdbx_description
1 polymer ?
#
loop_
_entity_poly.entity_id
_entity_poly.type
_entity_poly.pdbx_seq_one_letter_code
_entity_poly.pdbx_strand_id
1 'polypeptide(L)'
;MCHLQHITRPFLLLVASIGLAGAARAEESYEAFVSKYCIACHGPDQQEGELRIDTLSRDFALGGDTHRWAEVIERVNAGDMPPEGEPQPTQEEI
;
A
#
# COMPACT_ATOMS: atom_id res chain seq x y z
N MET A 1 -59.39 23.93 -41.38
CA MET A 1 -59.73 24.57 -40.09
C MET A 1 -59.43 23.56 -38.99
N CYS A 2 -58.62 24.00 -38.02
CA CYS A 2 -58.24 23.42 -36.72
C CYS A 2 -57.68 21.99 -36.66
N HIS A 3 -56.37 21.80 -36.48
CA HIS A 3 -55.61 21.90 -35.22
C HIS A 3 -55.94 20.75 -34.25
N LEU A 4 -55.05 19.74 -34.19
CA LEU A 4 -54.54 19.11 -32.96
C LEU A 4 -53.77 17.83 -33.31
N GLN A 5 -52.59 17.51 -32.83
CA GLN A 5 -51.50 18.19 -32.12
C GLN A 5 -50.46 17.05 -31.92
N HIS A 6 -49.18 17.31 -32.24
CA HIS A 6 -47.97 16.72 -31.63
C HIS A 6 -47.87 15.17 -31.59
N ILE A 7 -47.12 14.51 -32.48
CA ILE A 7 -45.64 14.44 -32.43
C ILE A 7 -45.11 14.71 -31.02
N THR A 8 -44.88 13.66 -30.25
CA THR A 8 -43.63 13.45 -29.49
C THR A 8 -43.65 12.06 -28.86
N ARG A 9 -43.03 11.11 -29.55
CA ARG A 9 -42.54 9.86 -28.94
C ARG A 9 -41.77 10.24 -27.67
N PRO A 10 -41.94 9.52 -26.55
CA PRO A 10 -41.26 9.86 -25.31
C PRO A 10 -39.79 9.50 -25.49
N PHE A 11 -38.99 10.43 -25.99
CA PHE A 11 -37.55 10.30 -25.96
C PHE A 11 -37.09 10.75 -24.58
N LEU A 12 -37.40 9.90 -23.59
CA LEU A 12 -36.79 9.95 -22.28
C LEU A 12 -35.32 9.58 -22.49
N LEU A 13 -34.49 10.58 -22.82
CA LEU A 13 -33.04 10.45 -22.80
C LEU A 13 -32.63 10.24 -21.34
N LEU A 14 -32.53 8.97 -20.96
CA LEU A 14 -31.83 8.54 -19.76
C LEU A 14 -30.37 8.94 -19.94
N VAL A 15 -29.98 10.08 -19.38
CA VAL A 15 -28.58 10.45 -19.25
C VAL A 15 -27.95 9.42 -18.34
N ALA A 16 -27.22 8.46 -18.92
CA ALA A 16 -26.41 7.52 -18.18
C ALA A 16 -25.25 8.31 -17.58
N SER A 17 -25.39 8.69 -16.32
CA SER A 17 -24.30 9.20 -15.49
C SER A 17 -23.25 8.10 -15.38
N ILE A 18 -22.26 8.10 -16.26
CA ILE A 18 -21.06 7.28 -16.09
C ILE A 18 -20.30 7.89 -14.91
N GLY A 19 -20.55 7.34 -13.72
CA GLY A 19 -19.74 7.63 -12.55
C GLY A 19 -18.32 7.14 -12.83
N LEU A 20 -17.37 8.06 -12.94
CA LEU A 20 -15.95 7.73 -12.90
C LEU A 20 -15.65 7.27 -11.47
N ALA A 21 -15.80 5.96 -11.22
CA ALA A 21 -15.28 5.35 -10.02
C ALA A 21 -13.76 5.48 -10.07
N GLY A 22 -13.22 6.41 -9.28
CA GLY A 22 -11.78 6.51 -9.08
C GLY A 22 -11.28 5.16 -8.58
N ALA A 23 -10.33 4.56 -9.30
CA ALA A 23 -9.68 3.34 -8.86
C ALA A 23 -8.84 3.68 -7.62
N ALA A 24 -9.39 3.46 -6.43
CA ALA A 24 -8.61 3.44 -5.21
C ALA A 24 -7.63 2.26 -5.33
N ARG A 25 -6.33 2.56 -5.49
CA ARG A 25 -5.29 1.53 -5.39
C ARG A 25 -5.21 1.17 -3.92
N ALA A 26 -5.43 -0.10 -3.58
CA ALA A 26 -5.20 -0.56 -2.22
C ALA A 26 -3.72 -0.39 -1.90
N GLU A 27 -3.43 0.32 -0.82
CA GLU A 27 -2.08 0.44 -0.29
C GLU A 27 -1.61 -0.94 0.20
N GLU A 28 -0.32 -1.23 -0.01
CA GLU A 28 0.23 -2.51 0.40
C GLU A 28 0.18 -2.64 1.92
N SER A 29 -0.26 -3.79 2.42
CA SER A 29 -0.30 -4.02 3.86
C SER A 29 1.12 -4.11 4.40
N TYR A 30 1.34 -3.62 5.62
CA TYR A 30 2.61 -3.77 6.34
C TYR A 30 3.17 -5.20 6.31
N GLU A 31 2.34 -6.24 6.50
CA GLU A 31 2.80 -7.64 6.50
C GLU A 31 3.37 -8.05 5.14
N ALA A 32 2.77 -7.54 4.06
CA ALA A 32 3.25 -7.80 2.71
C ALA A 32 4.59 -7.10 2.45
N PHE A 33 4.73 -5.84 2.87
CA PHE A 33 6.00 -5.10 2.80
C PHE A 33 7.13 -5.83 3.54
N VAL A 34 6.90 -6.21 4.81
CA VAL A 34 7.89 -6.91 5.63
C VAL A 34 8.24 -8.26 5.02
N SER A 35 7.25 -9.03 4.56
CA SER A 35 7.51 -10.32 3.92
C SER A 35 8.32 -10.17 2.63
N LYS A 36 8.11 -9.09 1.87
CA LYS A 36 8.73 -8.85 0.57
C LYS A 36 10.17 -8.34 0.70
N TYR A 37 10.43 -7.47 1.67
CA TYR A 37 11.69 -6.73 1.77
C TYR A 37 12.54 -7.09 2.99
N CYS A 38 11.97 -7.62 4.07
CA CYS A 38 12.70 -7.75 5.34
C CYS A 38 13.06 -9.20 5.71
N ILE A 39 12.13 -10.13 5.52
CA ILE A 39 12.23 -11.48 6.13
C ILE A 39 13.33 -12.35 5.52
N ALA A 40 13.68 -12.15 4.25
CA ALA A 40 14.75 -12.92 3.61
C ALA A 40 16.10 -12.77 4.35
N CYS A 41 16.42 -11.56 4.84
CA CYS A 41 17.68 -11.25 5.53
C CYS A 41 17.55 -11.21 7.06
N HIS A 42 16.36 -10.91 7.58
CA HIS A 42 16.11 -10.68 9.02
C HIS A 42 15.02 -11.59 9.61
N GLY A 43 14.88 -12.80 9.05
CA GLY A 43 13.91 -13.81 9.46
C GLY A 43 14.51 -14.98 10.25
N PRO A 44 13.79 -16.10 10.40
CA PRO A 44 14.30 -17.26 11.13
C PRO A 44 15.52 -17.92 10.50
N ASP A 45 15.63 -17.88 9.18
CA ASP A 45 16.68 -18.57 8.42
C ASP A 45 17.97 -17.75 8.30
N GLN A 46 17.88 -16.42 8.33
CA GLN A 46 19.00 -15.49 8.23
C GLN A 46 18.76 -14.27 9.12
N GLN A 47 19.81 -13.82 9.83
CA GLN A 47 19.72 -12.78 10.85
C GLN A 47 20.84 -11.75 10.65
N GLU A 48 20.87 -11.13 9.49
CA GLU A 48 21.89 -10.11 9.19
C GLU A 48 21.86 -8.99 10.24
N GLY A 49 23.03 -8.53 10.66
CA GLY A 49 23.15 -7.48 11.67
C GLY A 49 22.54 -7.82 13.04
N GLU A 50 22.39 -9.12 13.38
CA GLU A 50 21.77 -9.57 14.64
C GLU A 50 20.33 -9.05 14.85
N LEU A 51 19.64 -8.79 13.73
CA LEU A 51 18.29 -8.25 13.71
C LEU A 51 17.28 -9.33 13.25
N ARG A 52 16.20 -9.48 14.03
CA ARG A 52 15.11 -10.44 13.81
C ARG A 52 13.77 -9.72 13.75
N ILE A 53 13.42 -9.23 12.56
CA ILE A 53 12.25 -8.36 12.34
C ILE A 53 10.95 -9.08 12.70
N ASP A 54 10.84 -10.38 12.42
CA ASP A 54 9.66 -11.21 12.74
C ASP A 54 9.38 -11.35 14.25
N THR A 55 10.33 -10.98 15.10
CA THR A 55 10.22 -11.11 16.56
C THR A 55 10.04 -9.79 17.29
N LEU A 56 10.20 -8.66 16.59
CA LEU A 56 10.07 -7.34 17.20
C LEU A 56 8.62 -7.06 17.56
N SER A 57 8.39 -6.57 18.77
CA SER A 57 7.09 -6.08 19.17
C SER A 57 6.68 -4.88 18.33
N ARG A 58 5.42 -4.89 17.92
CA ARG A 58 4.74 -3.74 17.28
C ARG A 58 3.86 -2.97 18.25
N ASP A 59 3.89 -3.33 19.52
CA ASP A 59 3.23 -2.55 20.56
C ASP A 59 4.12 -1.35 20.93
N PHE A 60 3.98 -0.29 20.13
CA PHE A 60 4.71 0.96 20.33
C PHE A 60 4.30 1.70 21.62
N ALA A 61 3.16 1.36 22.23
CA ALA A 61 2.75 1.95 23.50
C ALA A 61 3.58 1.40 24.67
N LEU A 62 4.01 0.13 24.59
CA LEU A 62 4.93 -0.49 25.55
C LEU A 62 6.39 -0.11 25.30
N GLY A 63 6.72 0.33 24.09
CA GLY A 63 8.01 0.96 23.77
C GLY A 63 9.22 0.02 23.67
N GLY A 64 9.05 -1.29 23.90
CA GLY A 64 10.17 -2.24 24.03
C GLY A 64 11.12 -2.26 22.84
N ASP A 65 10.58 -2.29 21.62
CA ASP A 65 11.35 -2.40 20.38
C ASP A 65 11.33 -1.13 19.52
N THR A 66 10.77 -0.02 20.03
CA THR A 66 10.59 1.22 19.26
C THR A 66 11.93 1.75 18.70
N HIS A 67 13.01 1.65 19.47
CA HIS A 67 14.34 2.09 19.02
C HIS A 67 14.86 1.26 17.83
N ARG A 68 14.60 -0.06 17.81
CA ARG A 68 15.01 -0.95 16.71
C ARG A 68 14.19 -0.65 15.46
N TRP A 69 12.89 -0.41 15.62
CA TRP A 69 12.05 0.04 14.51
C TRP A 69 12.47 1.38 13.94
N ALA A 70 12.89 2.34 14.77
CA ALA A 70 13.42 3.61 14.29
C ALA A 70 14.67 3.41 13.42
N GLU A 71 15.60 2.55 13.85
CA GLU A 71 16.76 2.20 13.06
C GLU A 71 16.38 1.52 11.73
N VAL A 72 15.45 0.55 11.74
CA VAL A 72 14.97 -0.10 10.52
C VAL A 72 14.40 0.93 9.54
N ILE A 73 13.57 1.86 10.03
CA ILE A 73 13.00 2.92 9.19
C ILE A 73 14.09 3.82 8.62
N GLU A 74 15.10 4.20 9.40
CA GLU A 74 16.22 5.00 8.93
C GLU A 74 17.02 4.28 7.83
N ARG A 75 17.29 2.98 7.99
CA ARG A 75 18.01 2.17 7.01
C ARG A 75 17.24 1.97 5.71
N VAL A 76 15.94 1.72 5.80
CA VAL A 76 15.06 1.62 4.62
C VAL A 76 15.03 2.95 3.87
N ASN A 77 14.87 4.08 4.59
CA ASN A 77 14.91 5.41 3.98
C ASN A 77 16.27 5.78 3.38
N ALA A 78 17.36 5.24 3.92
CA ALA A 78 18.71 5.42 3.38
C ALA A 78 18.97 4.56 2.13
N GLY A 79 18.12 3.57 1.84
CA GLY A 79 18.36 2.56 0.80
C GLY A 79 19.42 1.52 1.19
N ASP A 80 19.75 1.42 2.48
CA ASP A 80 20.66 0.40 3.01
C ASP A 80 19.97 -0.97 3.12
N MET A 81 18.64 -0.97 3.25
CA MET A 81 17.82 -2.17 3.42
C MET A 81 16.63 -2.15 2.45
N PRO A 82 16.47 -3.18 1.61
CA PRO A 82 17.33 -4.38 1.47
C PRO A 82 18.75 -4.06 0.94
N PRO A 83 19.71 -4.99 0.93
CA PRO A 83 21.03 -4.73 0.36
C PRO A 83 21.00 -4.64 -1.18
N GLU A 84 22.10 -4.17 -1.79
CA GLU A 84 22.24 -4.12 -3.24
C GLU A 84 22.08 -5.52 -3.86
N GLY A 85 21.29 -5.63 -4.92
CA GLY A 85 21.00 -6.89 -5.60
C GLY A 85 19.69 -7.56 -5.15
N GLU A 86 19.13 -7.12 -4.02
CA GLU A 86 17.79 -7.53 -3.58
C GLU A 86 16.70 -6.56 -4.06
N PRO A 87 15.43 -6.97 -4.11
CA PRO A 87 14.31 -6.08 -4.46
C PRO A 87 14.26 -4.87 -3.51
N GLN A 88 14.34 -3.66 -4.06
CA GLN A 88 14.22 -2.41 -3.29
C GLN A 88 12.77 -1.91 -3.27
N PRO A 89 12.28 -1.39 -2.14
CA PRO A 89 11.00 -0.72 -2.10
C PRO A 89 11.01 0.56 -2.95
N THR A 90 9.89 0.85 -3.62
CA THR A 90 9.72 2.15 -4.29
C THR A 90 9.39 3.23 -3.26
N GLN A 91 9.51 4.50 -3.66
CA GLN A 91 9.16 5.61 -2.78
C GLN A 91 7.68 5.61 -2.38
N GLU A 92 6.79 5.04 -3.20
CA GLU A 92 5.38 4.87 -2.88
C GLU A 92 5.11 3.72 -1.90
N GLU A 93 6.06 2.81 -1.69
CA GLU A 93 5.95 1.70 -0.75
C GLU A 93 6.55 2.01 0.64
N ILE A 94 7.32 3.12 0.77
CA ILE A 94 7.95 3.61 2.02
C ILE A 94 7.13 4.77 2.59
#